data_AF-A0A2D4NCT6-F1
#
_entry.id   AF-A0A2D4NCT6-F1
#
_cell.length_a   1.000
_cell.length_b   1.000
_cell.length_c   1.000
_cell.angle_alpha   90.00
_cell.angle_beta   90.00
_cell.angle_gamma   90.00
#
_symmetry.space_group_name_H-M   'P 1'
#
loop_
_entity.id
_entity.type
_entity.pdbx_description
1 polymer ?
#
loop_
_entity_poly.entity_id
_entity_poly.type
_entity_poly.pdbx_seq_one_letter_code
_entity_poly.pdbx_strand_id
1 'polypeptide(L)'
;VEDSCNFIISNGGAQTYHLKASSEVERQRWVTALELAKAKAVKMLAESDESGDEESVSQTDKTELQNTLRTLSSKVEDLSTCNDLIAKHGTALQRSLSELETLKLPAESNEKIKQINERATLFRITSNAMINVSVLPPPLRFCLCRKEKRSGMLK
;
A
#
# COMPACT_ATOMS: atom_id res chain seq x y z
N VAL A 1 -57.33 4.76 1.27
CA VAL A 1 -56.10 4.55 0.46
C VAL A 1 -54.93 5.40 1.00
N GLU A 2 -54.95 5.82 2.27
CA GLU A 2 -53.95 6.78 2.81
C GLU A 2 -52.79 6.13 3.57
N ASP A 3 -52.78 4.80 3.74
CA ASP A 3 -51.76 4.10 4.53
C ASP A 3 -50.53 3.62 3.75
N SER A 4 -50.57 3.63 2.40
CA SER A 4 -49.50 3.05 1.57
C SER A 4 -48.15 3.76 1.65
N CYS A 5 -48.10 4.97 2.22
CA CYS A 5 -46.88 5.77 2.36
C CYS A 5 -46.42 5.98 3.81
N ASN A 6 -47.18 5.49 4.81
CA ASN A 6 -46.84 5.66 6.22
C ASN A 6 -46.09 4.44 6.76
N PHE A 7 -45.15 4.66 7.68
CA PHE A 7 -44.48 3.59 8.42
C PHE A 7 -43.99 4.09 9.77
N ILE A 8 -43.79 3.16 10.71
CA ILE A 8 -43.48 3.48 12.11
C ILE A 8 -42.14 2.85 12.49
N ILE A 9 -41.27 3.64 13.11
CA ILE A 9 -40.03 3.16 13.70
C ILE A 9 -40.16 3.26 15.21
N SER A 10 -39.89 2.16 15.92
CA SER A 10 -39.89 2.12 17.38
C SER A 10 -38.54 1.68 17.91
N ASN A 11 -38.06 2.35 18.96
CA ASN A 11 -36.84 1.99 19.69
C ASN A 11 -37.22 1.23 20.97
N GLY A 12 -37.62 -0.04 20.83
CA GLY A 12 -37.90 -0.93 21.98
C GLY A 12 -38.96 -0.41 22.96
N GLY A 13 -39.91 0.40 22.48
CA GLY A 13 -40.99 0.97 23.30
C GLY A 13 -40.66 2.30 24.00
N ALA A 14 -39.43 2.79 23.95
CA ALA A 14 -39.05 4.07 24.56
C ALA A 14 -39.50 5.29 23.74
N GLN A 15 -39.41 5.20 22.42
CA GLN A 15 -39.82 6.26 21.48
C GLN A 15 -40.37 5.63 20.20
N THR A 16 -41.43 6.26 19.66
CA THR A 16 -42.11 5.82 18.44
C THR A 16 -42.21 7.01 17.49
N TYR A 17 -41.75 6.82 16.26
CA TYR A 17 -41.78 7.84 15.22
C TYR A 17 -42.70 7.40 14.09
N HIS A 18 -43.60 8.30 13.68
CA HIS A 18 -44.48 8.11 12.54
C HIS A 18 -43.91 8.87 11.34
N LEU A 19 -43.54 8.14 10.30
CA LEU A 19 -42.94 8.70 9.09
C LEU A 19 -43.88 8.50 7.90
N LYS A 20 -43.86 9.47 6.99
CA LYS A 20 -44.60 9.42 5.72
C LYS A 20 -43.62 9.66 4.57
N ALA A 21 -43.52 8.69 3.66
CA ALA A 21 -42.74 8.82 2.45
C ALA A 21 -43.54 9.55 1.35
N SER A 22 -42.85 10.03 0.30
CA SER A 22 -43.51 10.72 -0.83
C SER A 22 -44.26 9.74 -1.75
N SER A 23 -43.92 8.45 -1.72
CA SER A 23 -44.59 7.38 -2.47
C SER A 23 -44.45 6.02 -1.77
N GLU A 24 -45.28 5.06 -2.16
CA GLU A 24 -45.20 3.68 -1.68
C GLU A 24 -43.88 3.00 -2.08
N VAL A 25 -43.38 3.30 -3.28
CA VAL A 25 -42.08 2.78 -3.76
C VAL A 25 -40.94 3.31 -2.87
N GLU A 26 -40.98 4.59 -2.53
CA GLU A 26 -39.99 5.18 -1.64
C GLU A 26 -40.10 4.60 -0.23
N ARG A 27 -41.33 4.43 0.30
CA ARG A 27 -41.56 3.75 1.58
C ARG A 27 -40.91 2.37 1.59
N GLN A 28 -41.11 1.58 0.53
CA GLN A 28 -40.53 0.24 0.43
C GLN A 28 -39.00 0.29 0.45
N ARG A 29 -38.38 1.25 -0.24
CA ARG A 29 -36.92 1.47 -0.20
C ARG A 29 -36.43 1.81 1.20
N TRP A 30 -37.13 2.69 1.92
CA TRP A 30 -36.80 3.04 3.29
C TRP A 30 -36.93 1.86 4.24
N VAL A 31 -38.02 1.10 4.16
CA VAL A 31 -38.23 -0.10 4.98
C VAL A 31 -37.13 -1.12 4.74
N THR A 32 -36.85 -1.47 3.48
CA THR A 32 -35.78 -2.42 3.16
C THR A 32 -34.41 -1.94 3.62
N ALA A 33 -34.07 -0.66 3.44
CA ALA A 33 -32.80 -0.11 3.90
C ALA A 33 -32.67 -0.16 5.42
N LEU A 34 -33.73 0.17 6.16
CA LEU A 34 -33.76 0.13 7.62
C LEU A 34 -33.68 -1.30 8.16
N GLU A 35 -34.36 -2.25 7.53
CA GLU A 35 -34.28 -3.68 7.87
C GLU A 35 -32.87 -4.24 7.64
N LEU A 36 -32.24 -3.89 6.51
CA LEU A 36 -30.85 -4.25 6.22
C LEU A 36 -29.88 -3.64 7.24
N ALA A 37 -30.07 -2.36 7.58
CA ALA A 37 -29.26 -1.68 8.60
C ALA A 37 -29.42 -2.33 9.97
N LYS A 38 -30.65 -2.68 10.37
CA LYS A 38 -30.93 -3.39 11.64
C LYS A 38 -30.28 -4.76 11.66
N ALA A 39 -30.42 -5.56 10.60
CA ALA A 39 -29.79 -6.88 10.50
C ALA A 39 -28.26 -6.78 10.58
N LYS A 40 -27.66 -5.79 9.90
CA LYS A 40 -26.22 -5.51 9.96
C LYS A 40 -25.77 -5.11 11.36
N ALA A 41 -26.51 -4.23 12.03
CA ALA A 41 -26.16 -3.80 13.39
C ALA A 41 -26.26 -4.95 14.40
N VAL A 42 -27.29 -5.81 14.29
CA VAL A 42 -27.43 -7.02 15.12
C VAL A 42 -26.27 -7.99 14.87
N LYS A 43 -25.88 -8.19 13.61
CA LYS A 43 -24.73 -9.03 13.26
C LYS A 43 -23.44 -8.49 13.86
N MET A 44 -23.16 -7.19 13.69
CA MET A 44 -21.95 -6.55 14.24
C MET A 44 -21.88 -6.62 15.77
N LEU A 45 -23.03 -6.53 16.47
CA LEU A 45 -23.08 -6.69 17.92
C LEU A 45 -22.80 -8.14 18.34
N ALA A 46 -23.32 -9.13 17.60
CA ALA A 46 -23.02 -10.54 17.84
C ALA A 46 -21.54 -10.89 17.55
N GLU A 47 -20.96 -10.29 16.51
CA GLU A 47 -19.54 -10.43 16.14
C GLU A 47 -18.58 -9.73 17.11
N SER A 48 -19.07 -8.84 17.98
CA SER A 48 -18.25 -8.11 18.95
C SER A 48 -18.17 -8.79 20.33
N ASP A 49 -19.12 -9.68 20.66
CA ASP A 49 -19.22 -10.38 21.96
C ASP A 49 -18.65 -11.82 21.91
N GLU A 50 -18.50 -12.38 20.70
CA GLU A 50 -17.80 -13.64 20.44
C GLU A 50 -16.44 -13.32 19.79
N SER A 51 -15.37 -13.59 20.51
CA SER A 51 -14.01 -13.53 19.99
C SER A 51 -13.85 -14.44 18.75
N GLY A 52 -13.90 -13.82 17.58
CA GLY A 52 -13.20 -14.28 16.38
C GLY A 52 -14.01 -15.14 15.40
N ASP A 53 -14.61 -14.50 14.39
CA ASP A 53 -14.30 -14.88 13.01
C ASP A 53 -14.64 -13.75 12.04
N GLU A 54 -13.78 -13.61 11.04
CA GLU A 54 -13.89 -12.58 10.02
C GLU A 54 -14.81 -13.01 8.88
N GLU A 55 -16.06 -12.54 8.86
CA GLU A 55 -16.91 -12.87 7.71
C GLU A 55 -17.93 -11.80 7.33
N SER A 56 -17.45 -10.69 6.76
CA SER A 56 -18.26 -9.93 5.79
C SER A 56 -17.47 -9.29 4.65
N VAL A 57 -16.25 -9.78 4.39
CA VAL A 57 -15.59 -9.65 3.09
C VAL A 57 -15.98 -10.91 2.33
N SER A 58 -16.47 -10.82 1.09
CA SER A 58 -16.86 -12.05 0.37
C SER A 58 -15.67 -13.02 0.36
N GLN A 59 -15.92 -14.31 0.57
CA GLN A 59 -14.85 -15.32 0.61
C GLN A 59 -13.92 -15.24 -0.62
N THR A 60 -14.47 -14.81 -1.76
CA THR A 60 -13.77 -14.47 -3.00
C THR A 60 -12.80 -13.30 -2.82
N ASP A 61 -13.26 -12.16 -2.27
CA ASP A 61 -12.43 -10.98 -2.02
C ASP A 61 -11.29 -11.28 -1.02
N LYS A 62 -11.55 -12.11 0.00
CA LYS A 62 -10.52 -12.55 0.97
C LYS A 62 -9.45 -13.41 0.30
N THR A 63 -9.86 -14.30 -0.61
CA THR A 63 -8.94 -15.17 -1.35
C THR A 63 -8.10 -14.38 -2.35
N GLU A 64 -8.70 -13.42 -3.06
CA GLU A 64 -7.99 -12.52 -3.96
C GLU A 64 -6.99 -11.63 -3.21
N LEU A 65 -7.40 -11.09 -2.06
CA LEU A 65 -6.51 -10.30 -1.19
C LEU A 65 -5.34 -11.14 -0.66
N GLN A 66 -5.56 -12.40 -0.29
CA GLN A 66 -4.46 -13.29 0.10
C GLN A 66 -3.53 -13.64 -1.06
N ASN A 67 -4.07 -13.83 -2.28
CA ASN A 67 -3.27 -14.08 -3.49
C ASN A 67 -2.40 -12.88 -3.85
N THR A 68 -2.96 -11.67 -3.78
CA THR A 68 -2.22 -10.43 -4.01
C THR A 68 -1.15 -10.23 -2.95
N LEU A 69 -1.47 -10.48 -1.67
CA LEU A 69 -0.49 -10.42 -0.58
C LEU A 69 0.69 -11.39 -0.80
N ARG A 70 0.42 -12.66 -1.12
CA ARG A 70 1.48 -13.65 -1.43
C ARG A 70 2.36 -13.19 -2.59
N THR A 71 1.73 -12.68 -3.65
CA THR A 71 2.44 -12.15 -4.83
C THR A 71 3.34 -10.97 -4.47
N LEU A 72 2.83 -10.03 -3.66
CA LEU A 72 3.58 -8.88 -3.21
C LEU A 72 4.75 -9.29 -2.31
N SER A 73 4.55 -10.23 -1.39
CA SER A 73 5.62 -10.77 -0.53
C SER A 73 6.75 -11.38 -1.37
N SER A 74 6.42 -12.26 -2.32
CA SER A 74 7.43 -12.84 -3.23
C SER A 74 8.18 -11.76 -4.03
N LYS A 75 7.48 -10.75 -4.54
CA LYS A 75 8.16 -9.63 -5.24
C LYS A 75 9.07 -8.82 -4.32
N VAL A 76 8.74 -8.67 -3.04
CA VAL A 76 9.59 -8.00 -2.05
C VAL A 76 10.85 -8.83 -1.79
N GLU A 77 10.72 -10.16 -1.69
CA GLU A 77 11.86 -11.08 -1.55
C GLU A 77 12.79 -11.05 -2.77
N ASP A 78 12.23 -11.04 -3.98
CA ASP A 78 12.99 -10.91 -5.23
C ASP A 78 13.75 -9.57 -5.28
N LEU A 79 13.07 -8.47 -4.92
CA LEU A 79 13.70 -7.14 -4.85
C LEU A 79 14.79 -7.06 -3.79
N SER A 80 14.60 -7.71 -2.64
CA SER A 80 15.62 -7.81 -1.59
C SER A 80 16.84 -8.58 -2.08
N THR A 81 16.62 -9.69 -2.79
CA THR A 81 17.72 -10.49 -3.38
C THR A 81 18.48 -9.68 -4.42
N CYS A 82 17.76 -8.96 -5.30
CA CYS A 82 18.37 -8.07 -6.29
C CYS A 82 19.20 -6.95 -5.64
N ASN A 83 18.70 -6.37 -4.54
CA ASN A 83 19.39 -5.36 -3.75
C ASN A 83 20.75 -5.85 -3.24
N ASP A 84 20.78 -7.04 -2.63
CA ASP A 84 22.02 -7.64 -2.12
C ASP A 84 23.04 -7.89 -3.25
N LEU A 85 22.57 -8.32 -4.42
CA LEU A 85 23.42 -8.53 -5.58
C LEU A 85 24.02 -7.22 -6.10
N ILE A 86 23.22 -6.15 -6.21
CA ILE A 86 23.71 -4.83 -6.62
C ILE A 86 24.76 -4.32 -5.63
N ALA A 87 24.55 -4.47 -4.32
CA ALA A 87 25.51 -4.06 -3.30
C ALA A 87 26.84 -4.83 -3.42
N LYS A 88 26.78 -6.15 -3.60
CA LYS A 88 27.96 -7.01 -3.79
C LYS A 88 28.72 -6.64 -5.06
N HIS A 89 28.02 -6.48 -6.19
CA HIS A 89 28.63 -6.11 -7.46
C HIS A 89 29.22 -4.70 -7.44
N GLY A 90 28.54 -3.72 -6.82
CA GLY A 90 29.07 -2.37 -6.65
C GLY A 90 30.37 -2.36 -5.84
N THR A 91 30.45 -3.18 -4.78
CA THR A 91 31.67 -3.33 -3.98
C THR A 91 32.79 -4.02 -4.75
N ALA A 92 32.47 -5.06 -5.51
CA ALA A 92 33.44 -5.77 -6.36
C ALA A 92 34.01 -4.84 -7.45
N LEU A 93 33.15 -4.08 -8.13
CA LEU A 93 33.55 -3.11 -9.14
C LEU A 93 34.47 -2.03 -8.56
N GLN A 94 34.12 -1.47 -7.40
CA GLN A 94 34.97 -0.46 -6.74
C GLN A 94 36.37 -0.99 -6.47
N ARG A 95 36.48 -2.24 -6.01
CA ARG A 95 37.78 -2.89 -5.78
C ARG A 95 38.57 -3.04 -7.08
N SER A 96 37.96 -3.55 -8.14
CA SER A 96 38.62 -3.70 -9.45
C SER A 96 39.08 -2.36 -10.04
N LEU A 97 38.31 -1.28 -9.84
CA LEU A 97 38.71 0.05 -10.27
C LEU A 97 39.90 0.59 -9.47
N SER A 98 39.91 0.40 -8.15
CA SER A 98 41.06 0.76 -7.32
C SER A 98 42.31 -0.03 -7.70
N GLU A 99 42.18 -1.33 -8.00
CA GLU A 99 43.30 -2.14 -8.52
C GLU A 99 43.80 -1.59 -9.87
N LEU A 100 42.89 -1.22 -10.77
CA LEU A 100 43.24 -0.64 -12.08
C LEU A 100 44.02 0.69 -11.96
N GLU A 101 43.70 1.52 -10.96
CA GLU A 101 44.43 2.78 -10.67
C GLU A 101 45.86 2.55 -10.18
N THR A 102 46.14 1.40 -9.55
CA THR A 102 47.50 1.07 -9.07
C THR A 102 48.44 0.61 -10.17
N LEU A 103 47.91 0.24 -11.34
CA LEU A 103 48.72 -0.16 -12.48
C LEU A 103 49.34 1.07 -13.15
N LYS A 104 50.66 1.04 -13.40
CA LYS A 104 51.35 2.06 -14.21
C LYS A 104 50.92 1.92 -15.67
N LEU A 105 49.84 2.60 -16.04
CA LEU A 105 49.28 2.57 -17.39
C LEU A 105 49.70 3.82 -18.19
N PRO A 106 49.73 3.75 -19.55
CA PRO A 106 50.08 4.88 -20.40
C PRO A 106 49.20 6.12 -20.14
N ALA A 107 49.72 7.33 -20.30
CA ALA A 107 49.03 8.57 -19.93
C ALA A 107 47.61 8.70 -20.53
N GLU A 108 47.39 8.25 -21.77
CA GLU A 108 46.06 8.29 -22.42
C GLU A 108 45.01 7.37 -21.79
N SER A 109 45.45 6.31 -21.10
CA SER A 109 44.55 5.38 -20.42
C SER A 109 44.12 5.88 -19.04
N ASN A 110 44.90 6.77 -18.40
CA ASN A 110 44.54 7.36 -17.11
C ASN A 110 43.28 8.24 -17.21
N GLU A 111 43.10 8.98 -18.31
CA GLU A 111 41.90 9.80 -18.55
C GLU A 111 40.64 8.93 -18.64
N LYS A 112 40.74 7.78 -19.35
CA LYS A 112 39.63 6.81 -19.49
C LYS A 112 39.30 6.14 -18.16
N ILE A 113 40.31 5.78 -17.37
CA ILE A 113 40.12 5.19 -16.02
C ILE A 113 39.40 6.17 -15.10
N LYS A 114 39.82 7.44 -15.12
CA LYS A 114 39.18 8.49 -14.34
C LYS A 114 37.70 8.65 -14.70
N GLN A 115 37.36 8.68 -15.99
CA GLN A 115 35.96 8.74 -16.45
C GLN A 115 35.14 7.52 -16.01
N ILE A 116 35.72 6.33 -16.06
CA ILE A 116 35.05 5.11 -15.60
C ILE A 116 34.84 5.16 -14.08
N ASN A 117 35.82 5.64 -13.31
CA ASN A 117 35.72 5.73 -11.85
C ASN A 117 34.69 6.77 -11.39
N GLU A 118 34.60 7.91 -12.09
CA GLU A 118 33.53 8.90 -11.88
C GLU A 118 32.15 8.29 -12.12
N ARG A 119 31.97 7.55 -13.24
CA ARG A 119 30.70 6.87 -13.54
C ARG A 119 30.36 5.76 -12.54
N ALA A 120 31.34 4.97 -12.11
CA ALA A 120 31.14 3.93 -11.12
C ALA A 120 30.79 4.53 -9.75
N THR A 121 31.42 5.64 -9.37
CA THR A 121 31.10 6.37 -8.15
C THR A 121 29.68 6.92 -8.18
N LEU A 122 29.27 7.56 -9.29
CA LEU A 122 27.90 8.05 -9.47
C LEU A 122 26.87 6.92 -9.43
N PHE A 123 27.16 5.80 -10.10
CA PHE A 123 26.33 4.60 -10.06
C PHE A 123 26.18 4.08 -8.63
N ARG A 124 27.27 4.03 -7.87
CA ARG A 124 27.27 3.59 -6.47
C ARG A 124 26.46 4.52 -5.57
N ILE A 125 26.65 5.84 -5.67
CA ILE A 125 25.88 6.83 -4.88
C ILE A 125 24.40 6.68 -5.18
N THR A 126 24.04 6.64 -6.47
CA THR A 126 22.64 6.55 -6.91
C THR A 126 22.02 5.23 -6.46
N SER A 127 22.72 4.11 -6.67
CA SER A 127 22.24 2.78 -6.26
C SER A 127 22.12 2.67 -4.74
N ASN A 128 23.08 3.19 -3.97
CA ASN A 128 23.04 3.17 -2.51
C ASN A 128 21.89 4.04 -1.97
N ALA A 129 21.65 5.20 -2.56
CA ALA A 129 20.48 6.03 -2.23
C ALA A 129 19.17 5.28 -2.51
N MET A 130 19.05 4.61 -3.67
CA MET A 130 17.88 3.79 -4.00
C MET A 130 17.70 2.62 -3.01
N ILE A 131 18.80 1.94 -2.65
CA ILE A 131 18.83 0.85 -1.68
C ILE A 131 18.34 1.35 -0.32
N ASN A 132 18.92 2.44 0.21
CA ASN A 132 18.55 3.00 1.51
C ASN A 132 17.09 3.48 1.54
N VAL A 133 16.59 4.02 0.43
CA VAL A 133 15.17 4.37 0.32
C VAL A 133 14.29 3.12 0.31
N SER A 134 14.75 2.00 -0.25
CA SER A 134 14.00 0.73 -0.27
C SER A 134 13.93 -0.01 1.06
N VAL A 135 14.91 0.15 1.94
CA VAL A 135 14.90 -0.45 3.29
C VAL A 135 14.19 0.40 4.35
N LEU A 136 13.80 1.64 4.02
CA LEU A 136 13.02 2.48 4.94
C LEU A 136 11.59 1.93 5.11
N PRO A 137 11.07 1.91 6.35
CA PRO A 137 9.70 1.49 6.59
C PRO A 137 8.70 2.39 5.83
N PRO A 138 7.55 1.86 5.39
CA PRO A 138 6.59 2.56 4.53
C PRO A 138 6.25 4.00 4.95
N PRO A 139 6.08 4.32 6.26
CA PRO A 139 5.77 5.69 6.70
C PRO A 139 6.89 6.70 6.39
N LEU A 140 8.15 6.27 6.53
CA LEU A 140 9.32 7.12 6.27
C LEU A 140 9.54 7.30 4.77
N ARG A 141 9.28 6.24 3.99
CA ARG A 141 9.30 6.28 2.51
C ARG A 141 8.28 7.29 1.96
N PHE A 142 7.06 7.28 2.50
CA PHE A 142 6.02 8.27 2.15
C PHE A 142 6.39 9.69 2.56
N CYS A 143 7.01 9.88 3.74
CA CYS A 143 7.46 11.20 4.18
C CYS A 143 8.55 11.78 3.26
N LEU A 144 9.51 10.96 2.83
CA LEU A 144 10.55 11.37 1.88
C LEU A 144 9.94 11.71 0.52
N CYS A 145 9.06 10.86 -0.04
CA CYS A 145 8.35 11.19 -1.28
C CYS A 145 7.54 12.49 -1.18
N ARG A 146 6.87 12.76 -0.04
CA ARG A 146 6.14 14.02 0.19
C ARG A 146 7.08 15.22 0.27
N LYS A 147 8.22 15.09 0.94
CA LYS A 147 9.26 16.12 1.02
C LYS A 147 9.84 16.42 -0.36
N GLU A 148 10.13 15.39 -1.15
CA GLU A 148 10.73 15.54 -2.48
C GLU A 148 9.76 16.17 -3.49
N LYS A 149 8.47 15.76 -3.48
CA LYS A 149 7.41 16.40 -4.27
C LYS A 149 7.24 17.88 -3.89
N ARG A 150 7.37 18.22 -2.61
CA ARG A 150 7.28 19.60 -2.14
C ARG A 150 8.52 20.43 -2.52
N SER A 151 9.67 19.78 -2.75
CA SER A 151 10.93 20.40 -3.17
C SER A 151 11.12 20.48 -4.69
N GLY A 152 10.15 20.00 -5.49
CA GLY A 152 10.16 20.13 -6.95
C GLY A 152 11.17 19.23 -7.69
N MET A 153 11.73 18.23 -7.02
CA MET A 153 12.81 17.39 -7.57
C MET A 153 12.33 16.12 -8.29
N LEU A 154 11.08 15.72 -8.09
CA LEU A 154 10.39 14.71 -8.92
C LEU A 154 9.30 15.42 -9.74
N LYS A 155 9.45 15.41 -11.07
CA LYS A 155 8.37 15.74 -12.03
C LYS A 155 7.51 14.52 -12.28
#